data_AF-A0A8C7TV31-F1
#
_entry.id   AF-A0A8C7TV31-F1
#
_cell.length_a   1.000
_cell.length_b   1.000
_cell.length_c   1.000
_cell.angle_alpha   90.00
_cell.angle_beta   90.00
_cell.angle_gamma   90.00
#
_symmetry.space_group_name_H-M   'P 1'
#
loop_
_entity.id
_entity.type
_entity.pdbx_description
1 polymer ?
#
loop_
_entity_poly.entity_id
_entity_poly.type
_entity_poly.pdbx_seq_one_letter_code
_entity_poly.pdbx_strand_id
1 'polypeptide(L)'
;MLDFFTIFSKGGIVLWCFQGTGVTESFTGPVNALIRSVILQERSGNNSYSHDALSLKYKLDNEFELVFVVGFQKILTLTYVDKFIDDVQLHFRDRYKNELEQKGALALLNSHFAFEDDFKMLLREAEESSKARGPTSMRSFNASLKSQKTVKSMIETKGGDKGKEQGGKKNKNAKKEGKGMFGMLKGLVGSKSLSQEDMEPVLDKMRDHLIAKNVAAEIASQLCDSVAKKLEGKVMGTFTTVASTVKGALQDSLVQILQPKRRVDILRDVLEARSQRRPFVITFCGVNGVGKSTNLAKISFWLIENGFTVLIAACDTFRAGAVEQLRTHQRRLNSLHPPQDHGGRPIVQLYEKGYGKDAAGIAMEAIAYARNQAFDVVLVDTAGRMQDNTPLMTALAKLIAVNMPDLVLFVGEALVGNEAVDQLVKFNQALADHSMSDKPRLIDGIVLTKFDTIDDKVGAAISMTYITGQPIVFVGTGQTYNDLRSLNARAVVGALMKA
;
A
#
# COMPACT_ATOMS: atom_id res chain seq x y z
N MET A 1 -26.78 19.11 7.10
CA MET A 1 -26.57 19.10 8.56
C MET A 1 -25.50 18.06 8.82
N LEU A 2 -24.53 18.34 9.69
CA LEU A 2 -23.51 17.36 10.05
C LEU A 2 -24.11 16.32 11.00
N ASP A 3 -23.85 15.04 10.74
CA ASP A 3 -24.38 13.95 11.56
C ASP A 3 -23.48 13.70 12.78
N PHE A 4 -22.16 13.71 12.60
CA PHE A 4 -21.21 13.64 13.72
C PHE A 4 -19.84 14.23 13.37
N PHE A 5 -19.08 14.54 14.41
CA PHE A 5 -17.66 14.90 14.33
C PHE A 5 -16.90 14.22 15.48
N THR A 6 -15.70 13.71 15.24
CA THR A 6 -14.86 13.14 16.30
C THR A 6 -13.40 13.50 16.10
N ILE A 7 -12.73 13.72 17.22
CA ILE A 7 -11.30 13.97 17.32
C ILE A 7 -10.71 12.88 18.21
N PHE A 8 -9.75 12.13 17.69
CA PHE A 8 -9.07 11.09 18.44
C PHE A 8 -7.58 11.05 18.10
N SER A 9 -6.77 10.55 19.03
CA SER A 9 -5.34 10.31 18.79
C SER A 9 -5.13 9.12 17.86
N LYS A 10 -4.01 9.08 17.13
CA LYS A 10 -3.60 7.90 16.33
C LYS A 10 -3.43 6.63 17.17
N GLY A 11 -3.25 6.77 18.48
CA GLY A 11 -3.28 5.67 19.45
C GLY A 11 -4.67 5.11 19.76
N GLY A 12 -5.73 5.69 19.21
CA GLY A 12 -7.12 5.24 19.38
C GLY A 12 -7.87 5.84 20.56
N ILE A 13 -7.30 6.84 21.25
CA ILE A 13 -7.97 7.52 22.36
C ILE A 13 -8.87 8.62 21.79
N VAL A 14 -10.18 8.54 22.03
CA VAL A 14 -11.13 9.59 21.68
C VAL A 14 -10.95 10.78 22.63
N LEU A 15 -10.63 11.95 22.06
CA LEU A 15 -10.42 13.18 22.82
C LEU A 15 -11.71 13.99 22.93
N TRP A 16 -12.48 14.04 21.85
CA TRP A 16 -13.76 14.75 21.81
C TRP A 16 -14.67 14.23 20.68
N CYS A 17 -15.98 14.33 20.87
CA CYS A 17 -16.97 13.99 19.84
C CYS A 17 -18.22 14.87 19.94
N PHE A 18 -18.82 15.12 18.78
CA PHE A 18 -20.12 15.76 18.61
C PHE A 18 -21.06 14.84 17.84
N GLN A 19 -22.31 14.81 18.26
CA GLN A 19 -23.39 14.06 17.60
C GLN A 19 -24.54 15.03 17.31
N GLY A 20 -24.95 15.09 16.04
CA GLY A 20 -26.02 15.96 15.58
C GLY A 20 -27.38 15.56 16.16
N THR A 21 -28.28 16.53 16.27
CA THR A 21 -29.66 16.32 16.75
C THR A 21 -30.42 15.40 15.80
N GLY A 22 -30.85 14.22 16.28
CA GLY A 22 -31.66 13.26 15.53
C GLY A 22 -30.93 12.00 15.05
N VAL A 23 -29.64 11.86 15.33
CA VAL A 23 -28.86 10.65 14.98
C VAL A 23 -29.04 9.58 16.06
N THR A 24 -29.74 8.48 15.72
CA THR A 24 -29.97 7.33 16.61
C THR A 24 -28.96 6.19 16.42
N GLU A 25 -28.23 6.17 15.30
CA GLU A 25 -27.22 5.16 15.01
C GLU A 25 -25.88 5.47 15.68
N SER A 26 -25.19 4.43 16.15
CA SER A 26 -23.88 4.58 16.79
C SER A 26 -22.82 4.96 15.77
N PHE A 27 -22.21 6.14 15.92
CA PHE A 27 -21.07 6.60 15.10
C PHE A 27 -19.83 5.68 15.20
N THR A 28 -19.81 4.78 16.19
CA THR A 28 -18.69 3.84 16.42
C THR A 28 -18.47 2.89 15.24
N GLY A 29 -19.53 2.42 14.57
CA GLY A 29 -19.42 1.53 13.41
C GLY A 29 -18.68 2.18 12.23
N PRO A 30 -19.17 3.32 11.71
CA PRO A 30 -18.52 4.05 10.62
C PRO A 30 -17.10 4.53 10.95
N VAL A 31 -16.86 5.01 12.18
CA VAL A 31 -15.52 5.42 12.63
C VAL A 31 -14.57 4.23 12.72
N ASN A 32 -15.01 3.08 13.23
CA ASN A 32 -14.21 1.86 13.25
C ASN A 32 -13.91 1.33 11.84
N ALA A 33 -14.87 1.45 10.91
CA ALA A 33 -14.65 1.13 9.51
C ALA A 33 -13.57 2.04 8.88
N LEU A 34 -13.62 3.34 9.15
CA LEU A 34 -12.58 4.30 8.72
C LEU A 34 -11.21 3.97 9.34
N ILE A 35 -11.15 3.72 10.65
CA ILE A 35 -9.91 3.34 11.33
C ILE A 35 -9.30 2.08 10.66
N ARG A 36 -10.11 1.06 10.40
CA ARG A 36 -9.66 -0.21 9.79
C ARG A 36 -9.26 -0.08 8.32
N SER A 37 -9.89 0.81 7.57
CA SER A 37 -9.73 0.90 6.11
C SER A 37 -8.79 2.02 5.65
N VAL A 38 -8.60 3.06 6.45
CA VAL A 38 -7.84 4.26 6.06
C VAL A 38 -6.65 4.47 6.98
N ILE A 39 -6.84 4.42 8.30
CA ILE A 39 -5.77 4.69 9.28
C ILE A 39 -4.83 3.48 9.41
N LEU A 40 -5.39 2.26 9.51
CA LEU A 40 -4.62 1.01 9.50
C LEU A 40 -4.11 0.59 8.12
N GLN A 41 -4.59 1.24 7.04
CA GLN A 41 -4.13 0.93 5.68
C GLN A 41 -3.19 1.96 5.06
N GLU A 42 -2.91 3.08 5.74
CA GLU A 42 -2.07 4.19 5.24
C GLU A 42 -2.34 4.53 3.76
N ARG A 43 -3.62 4.48 3.33
CA ARG A 43 -3.98 4.81 1.95
C ARG A 43 -3.98 6.33 1.78
N SER A 44 -2.93 6.86 1.16
CA SER A 44 -2.77 8.28 0.78
C SER A 44 -3.67 8.70 -0.41
N GLY A 45 -4.93 8.25 -0.45
CA GLY A 45 -5.93 8.69 -1.43
C GLY A 45 -6.84 9.79 -0.86
N ASN A 46 -7.64 10.45 -1.73
CA ASN A 46 -8.56 11.55 -1.40
C ASN A 46 -9.17 11.39 0.00
N ASN A 47 -9.18 12.47 0.80
CA ASN A 47 -9.60 12.57 2.21
C ASN A 47 -11.11 12.28 2.46
N SER A 48 -11.72 11.44 1.64
CA SER A 48 -13.13 11.05 1.64
C SER A 48 -13.25 9.52 1.59
N TYR A 49 -14.01 8.95 2.53
CA TYR A 49 -14.40 7.55 2.61
C TYR A 49 -15.93 7.47 2.65
N SER A 50 -16.55 6.45 2.09
CA SER A 50 -18.01 6.26 2.18
C SER A 50 -18.30 4.91 2.84
N HIS A 51 -19.24 4.91 3.77
CA HIS A 51 -19.75 3.72 4.44
C HIS A 51 -21.28 3.80 4.48
N ASP A 52 -21.95 2.86 3.83
CA ASP A 52 -23.41 2.85 3.66
C ASP A 52 -23.97 4.16 3.10
N ALA A 53 -24.89 4.80 3.83
CA ALA A 53 -25.50 6.09 3.46
C ALA A 53 -24.67 7.32 3.89
N LEU A 54 -23.54 7.11 4.58
CA LEU A 54 -22.69 8.16 5.14
C LEU A 54 -21.44 8.38 4.29
N SER A 55 -21.13 9.66 4.09
CA SER A 55 -19.84 10.14 3.62
C SER A 55 -19.02 10.59 4.82
N LEU A 56 -17.79 10.09 4.91
CA LEU A 56 -16.81 10.40 5.93
C LEU A 56 -15.70 11.20 5.30
N LYS A 57 -15.36 12.36 5.87
CA LYS A 57 -14.13 13.09 5.55
C LYS A 57 -13.23 13.12 6.76
N TYR A 58 -11.93 13.14 6.52
CA TYR A 58 -10.96 13.14 7.61
C TYR A 58 -9.74 14.00 7.30
N LYS A 59 -9.07 14.43 8.37
CA LYS A 59 -7.79 15.13 8.30
C LYS A 59 -6.87 14.63 9.40
N LEU A 60 -5.59 14.48 9.06
CA LEU A 60 -4.55 14.01 9.99
C LEU A 60 -3.74 15.20 10.49
N ASP A 61 -3.44 15.19 11.78
CA ASP A 61 -2.43 16.04 12.39
C ASP A 61 -1.25 15.17 12.81
N ASN A 62 -0.12 15.32 12.13
CA ASN A 62 1.06 14.51 12.37
C ASN A 62 1.96 15.08 13.48
N GLU A 63 1.81 16.38 13.79
CA GLU A 63 2.56 17.07 14.84
C GLU A 63 2.10 16.56 16.22
N PHE A 64 0.77 16.50 16.42
CA PHE A 64 0.15 16.07 17.67
C PHE A 64 -0.46 14.65 17.62
N GLU A 65 -0.23 13.94 16.52
CA GLU A 65 -0.74 12.58 16.27
C GLU A 65 -2.28 12.48 16.44
N LEU A 66 -3.02 13.42 15.86
CA LEU A 66 -4.48 13.47 15.91
C LEU A 66 -5.14 13.11 14.58
N VAL A 67 -6.40 12.73 14.67
CA VAL A 67 -7.29 12.42 13.55
C VAL A 67 -8.60 13.14 13.78
N PHE A 68 -8.99 13.96 12.81
CA PHE A 68 -10.25 14.69 12.77
C PHE A 68 -11.14 14.01 11.76
N VAL A 69 -12.33 13.57 12.17
CA VAL A 69 -13.27 12.84 11.32
C VAL A 69 -14.64 13.49 11.38
N VAL A 70 -15.24 13.71 10.22
CA VAL A 70 -16.60 14.21 10.08
C VAL A 70 -17.44 13.26 9.26
N GLY A 71 -18.66 13.00 9.72
CA GLY A 71 -19.65 12.18 9.02
C GLY A 71 -20.89 12.99 8.64
N PHE A 72 -21.35 12.81 7.41
CA PHE A 72 -22.57 13.43 6.90
C PHE A 72 -23.23 12.57 5.81
N GLN A 73 -24.54 12.66 5.65
CA GLN A 73 -25.28 11.89 4.64
C GLN A 73 -24.79 12.14 3.21
N LYS A 74 -24.64 11.07 2.43
CA LYS A 74 -24.13 11.10 1.05
C LYS A 74 -24.98 11.93 0.08
N ILE A 75 -26.28 12.09 0.37
CA ILE A 75 -27.19 12.92 -0.44
C ILE A 75 -26.92 14.43 -0.28
N LEU A 76 -26.15 14.84 0.73
CA LEU A 76 -25.85 16.23 1.01
C LEU A 76 -24.48 16.63 0.42
N THR A 77 -24.47 17.64 -0.45
CA THR A 77 -23.25 18.27 -0.97
C THR A 77 -22.81 19.41 -0.05
N LEU A 78 -22.18 19.06 1.07
CA LEU A 78 -21.68 20.06 2.02
C LEU A 78 -20.33 20.63 1.56
N THR A 79 -20.37 21.75 0.83
CA THR A 79 -19.19 22.42 0.25
C THR A 79 -18.28 23.09 1.27
N TYR A 80 -18.76 23.29 2.50
CA TYR A 80 -18.01 23.93 3.58
C TYR A 80 -17.15 22.95 4.39
N VAL A 81 -17.34 21.63 4.22
CA VAL A 81 -16.77 20.63 5.14
C VAL A 81 -15.25 20.63 5.16
N ASP A 82 -14.58 20.78 4.02
CA ASP A 82 -13.11 20.74 3.99
C ASP A 82 -12.52 21.92 4.78
N LYS A 83 -13.00 23.13 4.51
CA LYS A 83 -12.60 24.32 5.27
C LYS A 83 -12.98 24.21 6.75
N PHE A 84 -14.15 23.67 7.05
CA PHE A 84 -14.61 23.50 8.43
C PHE A 84 -13.69 22.56 9.23
N ILE A 85 -13.25 21.44 8.66
CA ILE A 85 -12.27 20.55 9.30
C ILE A 85 -10.94 21.30 9.54
N ASP A 86 -10.51 22.13 8.59
CA ASP A 86 -9.29 22.94 8.73
C ASP A 86 -9.39 23.94 9.90
N ASP A 87 -10.50 24.66 9.98
CA ASP A 87 -10.76 25.66 11.02
C ASP A 87 -10.85 24.98 12.40
N VAL A 88 -11.53 23.84 12.50
CA VAL A 88 -11.59 23.03 13.74
C VAL A 88 -10.22 22.50 14.14
N GLN A 89 -9.44 21.97 13.19
CA GLN A 89 -8.10 21.46 13.47
C GLN A 89 -7.21 22.56 14.07
N LEU A 90 -7.14 23.72 13.42
CA LEU A 90 -6.33 24.85 13.86
C LEU A 90 -6.76 25.31 15.26
N HIS A 91 -8.06 25.51 15.46
CA HIS A 91 -8.58 26.00 16.73
C HIS A 91 -8.37 25.00 17.88
N PHE A 92 -8.62 23.71 17.64
CA PHE A 92 -8.41 22.67 18.65
C PHE A 92 -6.94 22.55 19.05
N ARG A 93 -6.05 22.58 18.05
CA ARG A 93 -4.60 22.49 18.25
C ARG A 93 -4.06 23.66 19.06
N ASP A 94 -4.47 24.88 18.71
CA ASP A 94 -3.99 26.08 19.37
C ASP A 94 -4.53 26.19 20.80
N ARG A 95 -5.78 25.76 21.04
CA ARG A 95 -6.41 25.78 22.36
C ARG A 95 -5.81 24.77 23.32
N TYR A 96 -5.55 23.55 22.86
CA TYR A 96 -5.09 22.44 23.72
C TYR A 96 -3.62 22.07 23.50
N LYS A 97 -2.83 23.00 22.97
CA LYS A 97 -1.43 22.76 22.62
C LYS A 97 -0.62 22.18 23.78
N ASN A 98 -0.78 22.71 24.99
CA ASN A 98 0.00 22.30 26.15
C ASN A 98 -0.30 20.86 26.57
N GLU A 99 -1.56 20.45 26.48
CA GLU A 99 -2.04 19.11 26.78
C GLU A 99 -1.59 18.11 25.71
N LEU A 100 -1.57 18.55 24.45
CA LEU A 100 -1.15 17.75 23.29
C LEU A 100 0.39 17.59 23.18
N GLU A 101 1.17 18.56 23.68
CA GLU A 101 2.64 18.48 23.72
C GLU A 101 3.16 17.48 24.79
N GLN A 102 2.35 17.17 25.81
CA GLN A 102 2.72 16.22 26.85
C GLN A 102 2.73 14.78 26.32
N LYS A 103 3.92 14.19 26.21
CA LYS A 103 4.08 12.83 25.69
C LYS A 103 3.54 11.77 26.66
N GLY A 104 2.46 11.09 26.28
CA GLY A 104 2.01 9.85 26.91
C GLY A 104 0.49 9.64 26.89
N ALA A 105 0.04 8.41 26.66
CA ALA A 105 -1.39 8.06 26.62
C ALA A 105 -2.16 8.44 27.90
N LEU A 106 -1.51 8.40 29.06
CA LEU A 106 -2.09 8.79 30.35
C LEU A 106 -2.36 10.31 30.45
N ALA A 107 -1.55 11.15 29.80
CA ALA A 107 -1.76 12.60 29.80
C ALA A 107 -3.05 12.96 29.02
N LEU A 108 -3.27 12.32 27.87
CA LEU A 108 -4.49 12.49 27.08
C LEU A 108 -5.74 11.96 27.82
N LEU A 109 -5.63 10.84 28.52
CA LEU A 109 -6.76 10.26 29.29
C LEU A 109 -7.15 11.12 30.50
N ASN A 110 -6.19 11.81 31.12
CA ASN A 110 -6.43 12.67 32.28
C ASN A 110 -6.82 14.10 31.91
N SER A 111 -6.76 14.46 30.62
CA SER A 111 -7.09 15.80 30.12
C SER A 111 -8.57 15.86 29.71
N HIS A 112 -9.27 16.92 30.13
CA HIS A 112 -10.67 17.14 29.76
C HIS A 112 -10.77 18.16 28.62
N PHE A 113 -11.08 17.69 27.40
CA PHE A 113 -11.21 18.54 26.21
C PHE A 113 -12.63 19.10 26.07
N ALA A 114 -12.91 20.23 26.74
CA ALA A 114 -14.20 20.91 26.69
C ALA A 114 -14.36 21.77 25.41
N PHE A 115 -14.60 21.13 24.27
CA PHE A 115 -14.62 21.78 22.94
C PHE A 115 -16.01 22.02 22.34
N GLU A 116 -17.08 21.73 23.09
CA GLU A 116 -18.46 21.76 22.57
C GLU A 116 -18.92 23.15 22.10
N ASP A 117 -18.62 24.20 22.88
CA ASP A 117 -19.06 25.57 22.55
C ASP A 117 -18.28 26.16 21.37
N ASP A 118 -16.96 25.95 21.34
CA ASP A 118 -16.12 26.37 20.23
C ASP A 118 -16.53 25.68 18.93
N PHE A 119 -16.79 24.37 19.00
CA PHE A 119 -17.26 23.62 17.85
C PHE A 119 -18.59 24.14 17.31
N LYS A 120 -19.56 24.42 18.19
CA LYS A 120 -20.86 25.00 17.79
C LYS A 120 -20.70 26.37 17.14
N MET A 121 -19.78 27.20 17.64
CA MET A 121 -19.46 28.49 17.04
C MET A 121 -18.88 28.31 15.63
N LEU A 122 -17.83 27.49 15.48
CA LEU A 122 -17.20 27.21 14.18
C LEU A 122 -18.17 26.58 13.18
N LEU A 123 -19.06 25.70 13.66
CA LEU A 123 -20.07 25.07 12.81
C LEU A 123 -21.10 26.09 12.30
N ARG A 124 -21.57 26.99 13.16
CA ARG A 124 -22.47 28.09 12.76
C ARG A 124 -21.82 29.01 11.73
N GLU A 125 -20.57 29.42 11.97
CA GLU A 125 -19.82 30.26 11.03
C GLU A 125 -19.63 29.56 9.67
N ALA A 126 -19.29 28.27 9.67
CA ALA A 126 -19.15 27.49 8.44
C ALA A 126 -20.48 27.38 7.68
N GLU A 127 -21.58 27.10 8.37
CA GLU A 127 -22.92 27.03 7.77
C GLU A 127 -23.39 28.39 7.23
N GLU A 128 -23.16 29.49 7.95
CA GLU A 128 -23.49 30.85 7.51
C GLU A 128 -22.65 31.27 6.30
N SER A 129 -21.35 30.96 6.29
CA SER A 129 -20.47 31.25 5.16
C SER A 129 -20.87 30.49 3.89
N SER A 130 -21.48 29.31 4.06
CA SER A 130 -22.03 28.52 2.95
C SER A 130 -23.33 29.10 2.40
N LYS A 131 -24.18 29.69 3.26
CA LYS A 131 -25.45 30.35 2.90
C LYS A 131 -25.23 31.72 2.24
N ALA A 132 -24.20 32.46 2.66
CA ALA A 132 -23.84 33.75 2.09
C ALA A 132 -23.30 33.67 0.64
N ARG A 133 -22.96 32.46 0.17
CA ARG A 133 -22.62 32.16 -1.23
C ARG A 133 -23.86 31.70 -2.01
N GLY A 134 -24.90 32.52 -2.06
CA GLY A 134 -25.93 32.39 -3.11
C GLY A 134 -25.31 32.61 -4.51
N PRO A 135 -25.97 32.16 -5.61
CA PRO A 135 -25.42 32.30 -6.94
C PRO A 135 -25.18 33.78 -7.25
N THR A 136 -23.91 34.18 -7.35
CA THR A 136 -23.56 35.52 -7.84
C THR A 136 -24.13 35.66 -9.24
N SER A 137 -25.08 36.58 -9.42
CA SER A 137 -25.46 37.06 -10.75
C SER A 137 -24.17 37.47 -11.47
N MET A 138 -23.99 36.98 -12.70
CA MET A 138 -22.84 37.35 -13.54
C MET A 138 -22.67 38.87 -13.52
N ARG A 139 -21.53 39.34 -13.00
CA ARG A 139 -21.17 40.76 -13.12
C ARG A 139 -20.96 41.07 -14.60
N SER A 140 -21.55 42.15 -15.08
CA SER A 140 -21.34 42.60 -16.46
C SER A 140 -19.87 42.93 -16.70
N PHE A 141 -19.44 42.75 -17.95
CA PHE A 141 -18.06 42.86 -18.44
C PHE A 141 -17.32 44.15 -18.00
N ASN A 142 -18.05 45.22 -17.67
CA ASN A 142 -17.50 46.51 -17.25
C ASN A 142 -17.12 46.61 -15.76
N ALA A 143 -17.45 45.63 -14.92
CA ALA A 143 -17.21 45.69 -13.47
C ALA A 143 -15.95 44.94 -12.98
N SER A 144 -15.08 44.45 -13.89
CA SER A 144 -13.86 43.73 -13.53
C SER A 144 -12.61 44.60 -13.75
N LEU A 145 -11.87 44.89 -12.67
CA LEU A 145 -10.57 45.59 -12.75
C LEU A 145 -9.49 44.80 -13.54
N LYS A 146 -9.70 43.50 -13.79
CA LYS A 146 -8.85 42.70 -14.67
C LYS A 146 -9.07 43.00 -16.15
N SER A 147 -10.30 43.33 -16.59
CA SER A 147 -10.58 43.64 -18.00
C SER A 147 -10.02 45.00 -18.42
N GLN A 148 -9.96 45.98 -17.51
CA GLN A 148 -9.32 47.27 -17.78
C GLN A 148 -7.80 47.16 -18.02
N LYS A 149 -7.10 46.23 -17.37
CA LYS A 149 -5.65 46.02 -17.57
C LYS A 149 -5.33 45.36 -18.91
N THR A 150 -6.18 44.45 -19.40
CA THR A 150 -6.01 43.79 -20.71
C THR A 150 -6.25 44.74 -21.89
N VAL A 151 -7.18 45.69 -21.76
CA VAL A 151 -7.42 46.72 -22.79
C VAL A 151 -6.28 47.74 -22.83
N LYS A 152 -5.68 48.08 -21.68
CA LYS A 152 -4.56 49.03 -21.60
C LYS A 152 -3.24 48.47 -22.14
N SER A 153 -3.09 47.15 -22.26
CA SER A 153 -1.93 46.48 -22.84
C SER A 153 -2.04 46.21 -24.36
N MET A 154 -3.16 46.56 -25.00
CA MET A 154 -3.40 46.35 -26.44
C MET A 154 -3.35 47.64 -27.28
N ILE A 155 -3.02 48.79 -26.68
CA ILE A 155 -2.90 50.07 -27.39
C ILE A 155 -1.41 50.46 -27.40
N GLU A 156 -0.71 50.09 -28.47
CA GLU A 156 0.56 50.71 -28.84
C GLU A 156 0.28 51.99 -29.66
N THR A 157 0.66 53.14 -29.13
CA THR A 157 0.86 54.37 -29.92
C THR A 157 2.36 54.56 -30.13
N LYS A 158 2.77 54.50 -31.41
CA LYS A 158 4.11 54.91 -31.87
C LYS A 158 4.34 56.40 -31.58
N GLY A 159 5.51 56.74 -31.05
CA GLY A 159 6.01 58.12 -30.99
C GLY A 159 7.12 58.27 -29.96
N GLY A 160 8.37 58.44 -30.42
CA GLY A 160 9.58 58.40 -29.60
C GLY A 160 9.91 59.69 -28.85
N ASP A 161 10.96 59.63 -28.01
CA ASP A 161 12.19 60.40 -28.18
C ASP A 161 13.28 59.93 -27.18
N LYS A 162 14.54 60.04 -27.59
CA LYS A 162 15.75 59.68 -26.85
C LYS A 162 16.19 60.84 -25.96
N GLY A 163 16.65 60.53 -24.74
CA GLY A 163 17.43 61.46 -23.90
C GLY A 163 18.49 60.72 -23.10
N LYS A 164 19.76 61.07 -23.35
CA LYS A 164 20.97 60.65 -22.61
C LYS A 164 21.10 61.43 -21.29
N GLU A 165 21.76 60.85 -20.27
CA GLU A 165 22.98 61.38 -19.60
C GLU A 165 23.39 60.49 -18.40
N GLN A 166 24.64 59.98 -18.37
CA GLN A 166 25.76 60.36 -17.46
C GLN A 166 25.43 60.22 -15.97
N GLY A 167 26.12 59.46 -15.12
CA GLY A 167 27.57 59.29 -14.97
C GLY A 167 27.96 59.81 -13.57
N GLY A 168 28.50 58.96 -12.67
CA GLY A 168 28.92 59.45 -11.35
C GLY A 168 29.34 58.39 -10.34
N LYS A 169 30.60 57.96 -10.41
CA LYS A 169 31.33 57.23 -9.33
C LYS A 169 31.48 58.13 -8.10
N LYS A 170 31.29 57.57 -6.89
CA LYS A 170 32.07 57.95 -5.71
C LYS A 170 32.33 56.74 -4.81
N ASN A 171 33.61 56.43 -4.67
CA ASN A 171 34.19 55.44 -3.80
C ASN A 171 34.75 56.17 -2.56
N LYS A 172 34.50 55.69 -1.34
CA LYS A 172 35.33 55.99 -0.16
C LYS A 172 35.32 54.81 0.82
N ASN A 173 36.48 54.16 0.91
CA ASN A 173 36.90 53.28 1.99
C ASN A 173 37.10 54.08 3.30
N ALA A 174 36.75 53.49 4.45
CA ALA A 174 37.65 53.34 5.61
C ALA A 174 37.03 52.53 6.78
N LYS A 175 37.66 51.38 7.06
CA LYS A 175 38.05 50.76 8.36
C LYS A 175 37.04 50.52 9.51
N LYS A 176 36.79 49.21 9.72
CA LYS A 176 37.00 48.35 10.92
C LYS A 176 37.04 48.97 12.33
N GLU A 177 36.16 48.44 13.19
CA GLU A 177 36.35 47.89 14.55
C GLU A 177 35.04 47.10 14.84
N GLY A 178 34.97 45.84 15.26
CA GLY A 178 35.73 45.12 16.28
C GLY A 178 34.82 44.88 17.50
N LYS A 179 33.82 43.97 17.42
CA LYS A 179 33.06 43.49 18.61
C LYS A 179 32.32 42.17 18.36
N GLY A 180 32.75 41.12 19.07
CA GLY A 180 31.85 40.21 19.79
C GLY A 180 31.35 38.94 19.10
N MET A 181 32.20 37.91 19.02
CA MET A 181 31.86 36.51 18.73
C MET A 181 31.14 35.81 19.93
N PHE A 182 30.10 36.43 20.49
CA PHE A 182 29.38 35.88 21.67
C PHE A 182 27.84 35.94 21.56
N GLY A 183 27.30 36.01 20.34
CA GLY A 183 25.85 35.99 20.07
C GLY A 183 25.34 34.73 19.34
N MET A 184 26.21 33.82 18.91
CA MET A 184 25.85 32.76 17.95
C MET A 184 25.44 31.42 18.59
N LEU A 185 25.29 31.36 19.92
CA LEU A 185 24.97 30.14 20.68
C LEU A 185 23.64 30.23 21.46
N LYS A 186 22.73 31.15 21.09
CA LYS A 186 21.43 31.32 21.76
C LYS A 186 20.21 31.20 20.84
N GLY A 187 20.34 30.40 19.77
CA GLY A 187 19.25 30.09 18.83
C GLY A 187 19.12 28.61 18.44
N LEU A 188 19.95 27.72 18.99
CA LEU A 188 20.01 26.29 18.61
C LEU A 188 19.23 25.35 19.56
N VAL A 189 18.23 25.88 20.25
CA VAL A 189 17.20 25.05 20.91
C VAL A 189 15.82 25.58 20.50
N GLY A 190 15.67 25.84 19.21
CA GLY A 190 14.37 25.88 18.55
C GLY A 190 14.22 24.56 17.84
N SER A 191 13.34 23.71 18.35
CA SER A 191 12.82 22.51 17.70
C SER A 191 12.31 22.83 16.30
N LYS A 192 13.21 22.91 15.30
CA LYS A 192 12.84 23.19 13.91
C LYS A 192 11.96 22.03 13.43
N SER A 193 10.69 22.34 13.18
CA SER A 193 9.74 21.42 12.56
C SER A 193 10.18 21.13 11.12
N LEU A 194 10.04 19.89 10.68
CA LEU A 194 10.32 19.51 9.31
C LEU A 194 9.29 20.12 8.36
N SER A 195 9.74 20.94 7.42
CA SER A 195 8.94 21.39 6.28
C SER A 195 9.16 20.48 5.06
N GLN A 196 8.21 20.49 4.12
CA GLN A 196 8.35 19.75 2.87
C GLN A 196 9.57 20.23 2.06
N GLU A 197 9.80 21.54 2.00
CA GLU A 197 10.95 22.15 1.32
C GLU A 197 12.31 21.67 1.86
N ASP A 198 12.41 21.45 3.18
CA ASP A 198 13.63 20.93 3.80
C ASP A 198 13.89 19.46 3.41
N MET A 199 12.84 18.68 3.15
CA MET A 199 12.92 17.23 2.88
C MET A 199 13.11 16.89 1.40
N GLU A 200 12.64 17.75 0.49
CA GLU A 200 12.61 17.51 -0.96
C GLU A 200 13.95 16.97 -1.53
N PRO A 201 15.13 17.57 -1.26
CA PRO A 201 16.39 17.11 -1.86
C PRO A 201 16.82 15.72 -1.38
N VAL A 202 16.38 15.31 -0.19
CA VAL A 202 16.65 13.99 0.37
C VAL A 202 15.68 12.98 -0.22
N LEU A 203 14.40 13.33 -0.31
CA LEU A 203 13.35 12.47 -0.86
C LEU A 203 13.61 12.16 -2.33
N ASP A 204 14.10 13.12 -3.11
CA ASP A 204 14.52 12.91 -4.50
C ASP A 204 15.63 11.87 -4.61
N LYS A 205 16.69 12.01 -3.81
CA LYS A 205 17.79 11.03 -3.78
C LYS A 205 17.31 9.64 -3.36
N MET A 206 16.40 9.58 -2.39
CA MET A 206 15.83 8.30 -1.95
C MET A 206 14.95 7.68 -3.04
N ARG A 207 14.17 8.49 -3.76
CA ARG A 207 13.36 8.03 -4.90
C ARG A 207 14.24 7.43 -5.99
N ASP A 208 15.29 8.15 -6.41
CA ASP A 208 16.23 7.68 -7.43
C ASP A 208 16.93 6.39 -6.98
N HIS A 209 17.31 6.31 -5.70
CA HIS A 209 17.92 5.13 -5.11
C HIS A 209 16.98 3.91 -5.14
N LEU A 210 15.72 4.08 -4.77
CA LEU A 210 14.72 3.02 -4.82
C LEU A 210 14.50 2.53 -6.26
N ILE A 211 14.40 3.45 -7.22
CA ILE A 211 14.25 3.12 -8.65
C ILE A 211 15.48 2.34 -9.15
N ALA A 212 16.69 2.78 -8.81
CA ALA A 212 17.93 2.09 -9.18
C ALA A 212 18.01 0.67 -8.60
N LYS A 213 17.37 0.43 -7.45
CA LYS A 213 17.23 -0.89 -6.81
C LYS A 213 15.99 -1.67 -7.29
N ASN A 214 15.44 -1.33 -8.45
CA ASN A 214 14.33 -2.01 -9.12
C ASN A 214 12.96 -1.88 -8.42
N VAL A 215 12.73 -0.82 -7.63
CA VAL A 215 11.37 -0.46 -7.20
C VAL A 215 10.69 0.28 -8.35
N ALA A 216 9.44 -0.07 -8.64
CA ALA A 216 8.67 0.60 -9.67
C ALA A 216 8.57 2.12 -9.40
N ALA A 217 8.75 2.94 -10.44
CA ALA A 217 8.94 4.39 -10.30
C ALA A 217 7.75 5.11 -9.65
N GLU A 218 6.53 4.68 -10.00
CA GLU A 218 5.31 5.19 -9.38
C GLU A 218 5.27 4.87 -7.88
N ILE A 219 5.66 3.65 -7.49
CA ILE A 219 5.69 3.20 -6.10
C ILE A 219 6.76 3.95 -5.31
N ALA A 220 7.96 4.13 -5.87
CA ALA A 220 9.00 4.92 -5.24
C ALA A 220 8.55 6.36 -4.97
N SER A 221 7.83 6.97 -5.91
CA SER A 221 7.26 8.32 -5.75
C SER A 221 6.20 8.35 -4.65
N GLN A 222 5.22 7.45 -4.69
CA GLN A 222 4.16 7.37 -3.67
C GLN A 222 4.70 7.10 -2.26
N LEU A 223 5.79 6.33 -2.14
CA LEU A 223 6.47 6.08 -0.87
C LEU A 223 7.12 7.35 -0.32
N CYS A 224 7.90 8.05 -1.15
CA CYS A 224 8.52 9.31 -0.76
C CYS A 224 7.47 10.35 -0.36
N ASP A 225 6.38 10.49 -1.11
CA ASP A 225 5.27 11.40 -0.79
C ASP A 225 4.60 11.05 0.55
N SER A 226 4.40 9.76 0.81
CA SER A 226 3.81 9.29 2.07
C SER A 226 4.73 9.56 3.25
N VAL A 227 6.05 9.40 3.07
CA VAL A 227 7.06 9.74 4.08
C VAL A 227 7.12 11.24 4.33
N ALA A 228 7.07 12.06 3.28
CA ALA A 228 7.05 13.52 3.37
C ALA A 228 5.87 13.99 4.23
N LYS A 229 4.65 13.53 3.90
CA LYS A 229 3.43 13.83 4.66
C LYS A 229 3.54 13.38 6.11
N LYS A 230 4.09 12.17 6.36
CA LYS A 230 4.23 11.61 7.72
C LYS A 230 5.20 12.41 8.60
N LEU A 231 6.21 13.03 8.00
CA LEU A 231 7.25 13.78 8.70
C LEU A 231 6.99 15.29 8.78
N GLU A 232 6.14 15.83 7.91
CA GLU A 232 5.77 17.25 7.93
C GLU A 232 5.23 17.67 9.30
N GLY A 233 5.77 18.77 9.82
CA GLY A 233 5.44 19.31 11.15
C GLY A 233 6.13 18.59 12.32
N LYS A 234 6.76 17.42 12.12
CA LYS A 234 7.44 16.72 13.22
C LYS A 234 8.72 17.44 13.63
N VAL A 235 8.89 17.57 14.95
CA VAL A 235 10.11 18.08 15.57
C VAL A 235 11.20 17.02 15.54
N MET A 236 12.36 17.38 14.99
CA MET A 236 13.53 16.49 14.99
C MET A 236 14.15 16.34 16.38
N GLY A 237 14.72 15.16 16.66
CA GLY A 237 15.50 14.93 17.87
C GLY A 237 16.81 15.73 17.85
N THR A 238 17.36 16.00 19.03
CA THR A 238 18.54 16.87 19.24
C THR A 238 19.78 16.47 18.43
N PHE A 239 19.88 15.20 18.03
CA PHE A 239 21.03 14.65 17.29
C PHE A 239 20.66 14.02 15.93
N THR A 240 19.47 14.33 15.39
CA THR A 240 19.03 13.78 14.09
C THR A 240 19.13 14.81 12.96
N THR A 241 19.58 14.37 11.80
CA THR A 241 19.55 15.17 10.55
C THR A 241 18.29 14.88 9.76
N VAL A 242 17.85 15.82 8.90
CA VAL A 242 16.74 15.62 7.97
C VAL A 242 16.93 14.32 7.16
N ALA A 243 18.15 14.09 6.66
CA ALA A 243 18.50 12.90 5.92
C ALA A 243 18.29 11.61 6.73
N SER A 244 18.75 11.57 7.98
CA SER A 244 18.57 10.40 8.86
C SER A 244 17.10 10.17 9.22
N THR A 245 16.32 11.23 9.44
CA THR A 245 14.90 11.14 9.78
C THR A 245 14.08 10.62 8.61
N VAL A 246 14.29 11.17 7.41
CA VAL A 246 13.65 10.70 6.17
C VAL A 246 14.03 9.26 5.88
N LYS A 247 15.33 8.91 5.97
CA LYS A 247 15.81 7.54 5.74
C LYS A 247 15.18 6.54 6.71
N GLY A 248 15.14 6.88 8.01
CA GLY A 248 14.53 6.03 9.04
C GLY A 248 13.03 5.83 8.80
N ALA A 249 12.29 6.91 8.56
CA ALA A 249 10.86 6.84 8.28
C ALA A 249 10.54 6.03 7.01
N LEU A 250 11.34 6.20 5.95
CA LEU A 250 11.19 5.42 4.72
C LEU A 250 11.49 3.93 4.95
N GLN A 251 12.54 3.61 5.72
CA GLN A 251 12.85 2.24 6.11
C GLN A 251 11.71 1.59 6.90
N ASP A 252 11.11 2.31 7.85
CA ASP A 252 9.97 1.80 8.62
C ASP A 252 8.75 1.55 7.72
N SER A 253 8.43 2.48 6.81
CA SER A 253 7.34 2.31 5.84
C SER A 253 7.58 1.11 4.91
N LEU A 254 8.80 0.92 4.41
CA LEU A 254 9.16 -0.24 3.58
C LEU A 254 9.01 -1.57 4.33
N VAL A 255 9.42 -1.62 5.61
CA VAL A 255 9.25 -2.82 6.44
C VAL A 255 7.77 -3.12 6.65
N GLN A 256 6.96 -2.10 6.91
CA GLN A 256 5.52 -2.23 7.09
C GLN A 256 4.82 -2.76 5.84
N ILE A 257 5.26 -2.37 4.64
CA ILE A 257 4.71 -2.86 3.36
C ILE A 257 5.06 -4.34 3.13
N LEU A 258 6.29 -4.75 3.42
CA LEU A 258 6.72 -6.14 3.28
C LEU A 258 6.16 -7.05 4.37
N GLN A 259 5.65 -6.49 5.47
CA GLN A 259 5.00 -7.26 6.52
C GLN A 259 3.54 -7.49 6.17
N PRO A 260 3.13 -8.75 5.96
CA PRO A 260 1.77 -9.02 5.57
C PRO A 260 0.80 -8.75 6.72
N LYS A 261 -0.33 -8.11 6.39
CA LYS A 261 -1.43 -7.91 7.34
C LYS A 261 -2.13 -9.21 7.72
N ARG A 262 -2.06 -10.22 6.84
CA ARG A 262 -2.58 -11.57 7.05
C ARG A 262 -1.42 -12.56 7.04
N ARG A 263 -1.23 -13.28 8.15
CA ARG A 263 -0.28 -14.39 8.18
C ARG A 263 -0.83 -15.54 7.33
N VAL A 264 -0.01 -16.07 6.44
CA VAL A 264 -0.28 -17.30 5.69
C VAL A 264 0.53 -18.40 6.36
N ASP A 265 -0.15 -19.33 7.03
CA ASP A 265 0.46 -20.47 7.71
C ASP A 265 -0.01 -21.75 7.03
N ILE A 266 0.66 -22.11 5.94
CA ILE A 266 0.27 -23.23 5.09
C ILE A 266 0.22 -24.54 5.89
N LEU A 267 1.17 -24.78 6.80
CA LEU A 267 1.22 -26.04 7.55
C LEU A 267 0.00 -26.19 8.46
N ARG A 268 -0.36 -25.11 9.17
CA ARG A 268 -1.56 -25.07 10.00
C ARG A 268 -2.83 -25.26 9.15
N ASP A 269 -2.92 -24.55 8.03
CA ASP A 269 -4.10 -24.59 7.17
C ASP A 269 -4.29 -25.98 6.52
N VAL A 270 -3.19 -26.67 6.19
CA VAL A 270 -3.22 -28.07 5.72
C VAL A 270 -3.71 -29.02 6.82
N LEU A 271 -3.26 -28.85 8.07
CA LEU A 271 -3.75 -29.65 9.20
C LEU A 271 -5.25 -29.45 9.44
N GLU A 272 -5.74 -28.21 9.31
CA GLU A 272 -7.16 -27.90 9.42
C GLU A 272 -7.96 -28.56 8.29
N ALA A 273 -7.51 -28.47 7.04
CA ALA A 273 -8.15 -29.15 5.90
C ALA A 273 -8.17 -30.69 6.08
N ARG A 274 -7.06 -31.27 6.55
CA ARG A 274 -6.95 -32.69 6.87
C ARG A 274 -7.99 -33.10 7.93
N SER A 275 -8.19 -32.29 8.97
CA SER A 275 -9.21 -32.55 10.00
C SER A 275 -10.65 -32.57 9.44
N GLN A 276 -10.89 -31.82 8.37
CA GLN A 276 -12.16 -31.77 7.63
C GLN A 276 -12.28 -32.87 6.55
N ARG A 277 -11.32 -33.81 6.48
CA ARG A 277 -11.26 -34.91 5.49
C ARG A 277 -11.34 -34.40 4.04
N ARG A 278 -10.62 -33.32 3.75
CA ARG A 278 -10.44 -32.78 2.40
C ARG A 278 -8.97 -32.44 2.18
N PRO A 279 -8.48 -32.49 0.93
CA PRO A 279 -7.16 -31.97 0.61
C PRO A 279 -7.14 -30.44 0.74
N PHE A 280 -5.96 -29.89 1.03
CA PHE A 280 -5.66 -28.47 0.91
C PHE A 280 -5.19 -28.16 -0.51
N VAL A 281 -5.86 -27.25 -1.22
CA VAL A 281 -5.63 -27.00 -2.64
C VAL A 281 -4.88 -25.69 -2.85
N ILE A 282 -3.70 -25.75 -3.48
CA ILE A 282 -2.89 -24.58 -3.83
C ILE A 282 -2.78 -24.46 -5.35
N THR A 283 -3.18 -23.31 -5.89
CA THR A 283 -3.09 -23.02 -7.33
C THR A 283 -1.94 -22.07 -7.62
N PHE A 284 -1.05 -22.45 -8.54
CA PHE A 284 0.07 -21.63 -8.99
C PHE A 284 -0.27 -20.95 -10.31
N CYS A 285 -0.24 -19.62 -10.34
CA CYS A 285 -0.49 -18.82 -11.54
C CYS A 285 0.59 -17.75 -11.74
N GLY A 286 0.70 -17.20 -12.95
CA GLY A 286 1.71 -16.19 -13.28
C GLY A 286 2.17 -16.29 -14.74
N VAL A 287 2.98 -15.32 -15.17
CA VAL A 287 3.41 -15.19 -16.57
C VAL A 287 4.39 -16.30 -17.01
N ASN A 288 4.79 -16.29 -18.28
CA ASN A 288 5.66 -17.31 -18.85
C ASN A 288 7.08 -17.25 -18.24
N GLY A 289 7.72 -18.40 -18.02
CA GLY A 289 9.15 -18.46 -17.66
C GLY A 289 9.53 -18.01 -16.24
N VAL A 290 8.58 -17.61 -15.39
CA VAL A 290 8.82 -17.18 -13.99
C VAL A 290 9.09 -18.34 -13.01
N GLY A 291 9.07 -19.60 -13.47
CA GLY A 291 9.43 -20.75 -12.62
C GLY A 291 8.30 -21.33 -11.76
N LYS A 292 7.05 -21.30 -12.24
CA LYS A 292 5.88 -21.94 -11.58
C LYS A 292 6.13 -23.42 -11.25
N SER A 293 6.33 -24.28 -12.26
CA SER A 293 6.52 -25.72 -12.08
C SER A 293 7.72 -26.06 -11.18
N THR A 294 8.82 -25.32 -11.32
CA THR A 294 10.03 -25.54 -10.50
C THR A 294 9.77 -25.21 -9.03
N ASN A 295 9.18 -24.05 -8.72
CA ASN A 295 8.92 -23.69 -7.32
C ASN A 295 7.75 -24.47 -6.71
N LEU A 296 6.80 -24.95 -7.52
CA LEU A 296 5.82 -25.95 -7.10
C LEU A 296 6.53 -27.24 -6.63
N ALA A 297 7.55 -27.71 -7.35
CA ALA A 297 8.32 -28.87 -6.93
C ALA A 297 9.14 -28.61 -5.64
N LYS A 298 9.67 -27.40 -5.45
CA LYS A 298 10.30 -27.01 -4.17
C LYS A 298 9.32 -26.99 -3.01
N ILE A 299 8.11 -26.45 -3.23
CA ILE A 299 7.05 -26.43 -2.22
C ILE A 299 6.55 -27.85 -1.95
N SER A 300 6.51 -28.73 -2.96
CA SER A 300 6.24 -30.16 -2.78
C SER A 300 7.28 -30.77 -1.84
N PHE A 301 8.57 -30.57 -2.12
CA PHE A 301 9.66 -31.03 -1.25
C PHE A 301 9.50 -30.50 0.18
N TRP A 302 9.27 -29.21 0.35
CA TRP A 302 9.05 -28.61 1.66
C TRP A 302 7.84 -29.20 2.42
N LEU A 303 6.72 -29.49 1.73
CA LEU A 303 5.55 -30.13 2.35
C LEU A 303 5.84 -31.56 2.80
N ILE A 304 6.59 -32.32 1.98
CA ILE A 304 6.98 -33.70 2.26
C ILE A 304 7.92 -33.77 3.48
N GLU A 305 8.89 -32.86 3.55
CA GLU A 305 9.77 -32.68 4.72
C GLU A 305 8.98 -32.35 6.01
N ASN A 306 7.78 -31.80 5.87
CA ASN A 306 6.85 -31.55 6.99
C ASN A 306 5.81 -32.68 7.17
N GLY A 307 5.98 -33.82 6.52
CA GLY A 307 5.14 -35.02 6.72
C GLY A 307 3.78 -34.98 5.99
N PHE A 308 3.65 -34.20 4.92
CA PHE A 308 2.45 -34.15 4.10
C PHE A 308 2.60 -34.94 2.78
N THR A 309 1.53 -35.62 2.39
CA THR A 309 1.39 -36.25 1.08
C THR A 309 0.90 -35.26 0.04
N VAL A 310 1.46 -35.30 -1.17
CA VAL A 310 1.24 -34.29 -2.21
C VAL A 310 0.79 -34.93 -3.52
N LEU A 311 -0.35 -34.48 -4.03
CA LEU A 311 -0.76 -34.72 -5.41
C LEU A 311 -0.45 -33.49 -6.26
N ILE A 312 0.35 -33.66 -7.30
CA ILE A 312 0.63 -32.62 -8.29
C ILE A 312 -0.40 -32.76 -9.42
N ALA A 313 -1.21 -31.73 -9.68
CA ALA A 313 -2.14 -31.69 -10.80
C ALA A 313 -1.50 -30.95 -11.99
N ALA A 314 -1.25 -31.68 -13.08
CA ALA A 314 -0.65 -31.14 -14.30
C ALA A 314 -1.71 -30.44 -15.17
N CYS A 315 -1.95 -29.15 -14.91
CA CYS A 315 -2.92 -28.34 -15.64
C CYS A 315 -2.28 -27.41 -16.69
N ASP A 316 -0.96 -27.44 -16.89
CA ASP A 316 -0.29 -26.88 -18.07
C ASP A 316 -0.44 -27.86 -19.25
N THR A 317 -1.58 -27.80 -19.93
CA THR A 317 -1.92 -28.65 -21.08
C THR A 317 -1.53 -28.03 -22.44
N PHE A 318 -0.89 -26.86 -22.43
CA PHE A 318 -0.58 -26.07 -23.62
C PHE A 318 0.90 -26.15 -24.01
N ARG A 319 1.81 -26.08 -23.04
CA ARG A 319 3.25 -26.04 -23.31
C ARG A 319 3.83 -27.44 -23.50
N ALA A 320 4.55 -27.65 -24.60
CA ALA A 320 5.26 -28.90 -24.84
C ALA A 320 6.27 -29.22 -23.73
N GLY A 321 6.25 -30.47 -23.26
CA GLY A 321 7.15 -30.95 -22.19
C GLY A 321 6.77 -30.53 -20.78
N ALA A 322 5.67 -29.79 -20.57
CA ALA A 322 5.23 -29.38 -19.24
C ALA A 322 4.89 -30.57 -18.34
N VAL A 323 4.22 -31.57 -18.89
CA VAL A 323 3.86 -32.79 -18.16
C VAL A 323 5.10 -33.64 -17.87
N GLU A 324 5.99 -33.81 -18.83
CA GLU A 324 7.27 -34.52 -18.65
C GLU A 324 8.15 -33.86 -17.59
N GLN A 325 8.15 -32.52 -17.52
CA GLN A 325 8.86 -31.76 -16.49
C GLN A 325 8.34 -32.11 -15.09
N LEU A 326 7.02 -32.08 -14.89
CA LEU A 326 6.42 -32.47 -13.61
C LEU A 326 6.63 -33.95 -13.30
N ARG A 327 6.58 -34.83 -14.30
CA ARG A 327 6.88 -36.27 -14.15
C ARG A 327 8.30 -36.50 -13.67
N THR A 328 9.25 -35.71 -14.16
CA THR A 328 10.66 -35.73 -13.71
C THR A 328 10.77 -35.29 -12.26
N HIS A 329 10.07 -34.22 -11.87
CA HIS A 329 10.00 -33.79 -10.47
C HIS A 329 9.42 -34.85 -9.55
N GLN A 330 8.28 -35.47 -9.91
CA GLN A 330 7.67 -36.55 -9.16
C GLN A 330 8.65 -37.71 -8.93
N ARG A 331 9.31 -38.19 -10.00
CA ARG A 331 10.29 -39.28 -9.91
C ARG A 331 11.43 -38.93 -8.95
N ARG A 332 11.96 -37.70 -9.06
CA ARG A 332 13.06 -37.24 -8.21
C ARG A 332 12.63 -37.06 -6.75
N LEU A 333 11.44 -36.54 -6.50
CA LEU A 333 10.91 -36.40 -5.13
C LEU A 333 10.70 -37.77 -4.48
N ASN A 334 10.12 -38.73 -5.20
CA ASN A 334 9.96 -40.10 -4.69
C ASN A 334 11.28 -40.88 -4.59
N SER A 335 12.34 -40.49 -5.31
CA SER A 335 13.68 -41.06 -5.09
C SER A 335 14.36 -40.52 -3.82
N LEU A 336 14.02 -39.29 -3.42
CA LEU A 336 14.49 -38.69 -2.16
C LEU A 336 13.64 -39.13 -0.96
N HIS A 337 12.37 -39.44 -1.20
CA HIS A 337 11.38 -39.88 -0.22
C HIS A 337 10.71 -41.18 -0.67
N PRO A 338 11.42 -42.30 -0.59
CA PRO A 338 10.96 -43.56 -1.15
C PRO A 338 9.77 -44.10 -0.33
N PRO A 339 8.80 -44.81 -0.97
CA PRO A 339 7.60 -45.30 -0.28
C PRO A 339 7.87 -46.13 0.98
N GLN A 340 9.00 -46.84 1.02
CA GLN A 340 9.41 -47.64 2.17
C GLN A 340 9.53 -46.80 3.46
N ASP A 341 9.94 -45.54 3.33
CA ASP A 341 10.12 -44.62 4.46
C ASP A 341 8.80 -43.96 4.88
N HIS A 342 7.72 -44.16 4.09
CA HIS A 342 6.44 -43.49 4.23
C HIS A 342 5.25 -44.46 4.23
N GLY A 343 5.39 -45.62 4.88
CA GLY A 343 4.29 -46.58 5.06
C GLY A 343 3.87 -47.31 3.78
N GLY A 344 4.79 -47.47 2.83
CA GLY A 344 4.61 -48.23 1.60
C GLY A 344 3.87 -47.52 0.48
N ARG A 345 3.55 -46.22 0.61
CA ARG A 345 2.83 -45.42 -0.39
C ARG A 345 3.71 -44.32 -0.97
N PRO A 346 3.56 -43.98 -2.27
CA PRO A 346 4.21 -42.80 -2.83
C PRO A 346 3.75 -41.53 -2.11
N ILE A 347 4.70 -40.74 -1.61
CA ILE A 347 4.39 -39.48 -0.93
C ILE A 347 4.05 -38.37 -1.94
N VAL A 348 4.56 -38.47 -3.18
CA VAL A 348 4.18 -37.62 -4.31
C VAL A 348 3.60 -38.43 -5.45
N GLN A 349 2.49 -37.96 -6.00
CA GLN A 349 1.92 -38.51 -7.23
C GLN A 349 1.53 -37.39 -8.20
N LEU A 350 1.67 -37.65 -9.51
CA LEU A 350 1.24 -36.78 -10.59
C LEU A 350 -0.15 -37.22 -11.08
N TYR A 351 -1.07 -36.26 -11.14
CA TYR A 351 -2.34 -36.39 -11.84
C TYR A 351 -2.23 -35.68 -13.20
N GLU A 352 -2.38 -36.42 -14.28
CA GLU A 352 -2.29 -35.89 -15.65
C GLU A 352 -3.35 -36.52 -16.57
N LYS A 353 -3.70 -35.80 -17.65
CA LYS A 353 -4.60 -36.27 -18.72
C LYS A 353 -4.03 -36.02 -20.13
N GLY A 354 -2.72 -35.80 -20.22
CA GLY A 354 -2.06 -35.37 -21.45
C GLY A 354 -2.39 -33.92 -21.87
N TYR A 355 -2.04 -33.58 -23.10
CA TYR A 355 -2.12 -32.23 -23.67
C TYR A 355 -3.49 -31.93 -24.30
N GLY A 356 -3.81 -30.63 -24.47
CA GLY A 356 -5.02 -30.16 -25.17
C GLY A 356 -6.35 -30.37 -24.43
N LYS A 357 -6.31 -30.68 -23.13
CA LYS A 357 -7.48 -30.87 -22.27
C LYS A 357 -7.82 -29.61 -21.47
N ASP A 358 -9.08 -29.47 -21.03
CA ASP A 358 -9.52 -28.37 -20.17
C ASP A 358 -8.84 -28.44 -18.80
N ALA A 359 -7.99 -27.45 -18.51
CA ALA A 359 -7.24 -27.33 -17.26
C ALA A 359 -8.16 -27.29 -16.03
N ALA A 360 -9.33 -26.64 -16.15
CA ALA A 360 -10.30 -26.55 -15.04
C ALA A 360 -10.87 -27.92 -14.67
N GLY A 361 -11.14 -28.76 -15.68
CA GLY A 361 -11.62 -30.13 -15.49
C GLY A 361 -10.54 -31.05 -14.89
N ILE A 362 -9.29 -30.94 -15.35
CA ILE A 362 -8.18 -31.71 -14.76
C ILE A 362 -8.02 -31.38 -13.28
N ALA A 363 -8.04 -30.09 -12.91
CA ALA A 363 -7.94 -29.68 -11.51
C ALA A 363 -9.08 -30.26 -10.67
N MET A 364 -10.32 -30.21 -11.17
CA MET A 364 -11.49 -30.75 -10.49
C MET A 364 -11.36 -32.26 -10.23
N GLU A 365 -10.98 -33.01 -11.26
CA GLU A 365 -10.78 -34.46 -11.12
C GLU A 365 -9.60 -34.79 -10.20
N ALA A 366 -8.51 -34.02 -10.24
CA ALA A 366 -7.35 -34.21 -9.36
C ALA A 366 -7.72 -33.97 -7.89
N ILE A 367 -8.52 -32.95 -7.59
CA ILE A 367 -9.02 -32.67 -6.24
C ILE A 367 -9.91 -33.82 -5.74
N ALA A 368 -10.82 -34.33 -6.59
CA ALA A 368 -11.65 -35.47 -6.26
C ALA A 368 -10.81 -36.75 -6.04
N TYR A 369 -9.81 -36.98 -6.89
CA TYR A 369 -8.87 -38.09 -6.77
C TYR A 369 -8.08 -38.00 -5.46
N ALA A 370 -7.52 -36.84 -5.13
CA ALA A 370 -6.80 -36.58 -3.89
C ALA A 370 -7.65 -36.88 -2.67
N ARG A 371 -8.92 -36.45 -2.66
CA ARG A 371 -9.86 -36.75 -1.58
C ARG A 371 -10.08 -38.25 -1.39
N ASN A 372 -10.27 -38.98 -2.50
CA ASN A 372 -10.52 -40.43 -2.46
C ASN A 372 -9.29 -41.24 -2.06
N GLN A 373 -8.10 -40.79 -2.45
CA GLN A 373 -6.82 -41.44 -2.10
C GLN A 373 -6.19 -40.90 -0.82
N ALA A 374 -6.85 -39.95 -0.15
CA ALA A 374 -6.41 -39.30 1.08
C ALA A 374 -5.04 -38.61 0.98
N PHE A 375 -4.79 -37.90 -0.14
CA PHE A 375 -3.68 -36.94 -0.21
C PHE A 375 -4.00 -35.69 0.62
N ASP A 376 -2.99 -35.18 1.32
CA ASP A 376 -3.14 -33.99 2.18
C ASP A 376 -3.21 -32.70 1.37
N VAL A 377 -2.41 -32.61 0.32
CA VAL A 377 -2.25 -31.38 -0.47
C VAL A 377 -2.39 -31.68 -1.95
N VAL A 378 -3.08 -30.78 -2.67
CA VAL A 378 -3.11 -30.74 -4.13
C VAL A 378 -2.41 -29.47 -4.59
N LEU A 379 -1.37 -29.61 -5.41
CA LEU A 379 -0.67 -28.49 -6.04
C LEU A 379 -1.03 -28.44 -7.51
N VAL A 380 -1.75 -27.39 -7.91
CA VAL A 380 -2.23 -27.20 -9.29
C VAL A 380 -1.23 -26.35 -10.07
N ASP A 381 -0.52 -26.96 -11.01
CA ASP A 381 0.40 -26.26 -11.92
C ASP A 381 -0.37 -25.76 -13.15
N THR A 382 -0.43 -24.44 -13.35
CA THR A 382 -1.14 -23.87 -14.51
C THR A 382 -0.17 -23.39 -15.59
N ALA A 383 -0.63 -23.42 -16.84
CA ALA A 383 0.11 -22.82 -17.96
C ALA A 383 0.40 -21.33 -17.69
N GLY A 384 1.59 -20.90 -18.09
CA GLY A 384 1.92 -19.47 -18.12
C GLY A 384 1.08 -18.72 -19.14
N ARG A 385 0.78 -17.47 -18.84
CA ARG A 385 -0.02 -16.60 -19.70
C ARG A 385 0.33 -15.13 -19.48
N MET A 386 0.35 -14.37 -20.56
CA MET A 386 0.50 -12.91 -20.48
C MET A 386 -0.77 -12.30 -19.90
N GLN A 387 -0.61 -11.21 -19.15
CA GLN A 387 -1.67 -10.56 -18.39
C GLN A 387 -2.73 -9.88 -19.27
N ASP A 388 -2.42 -9.63 -20.54
CA ASP A 388 -3.28 -9.04 -21.56
C ASP A 388 -3.99 -10.08 -22.46
N ASN A 389 -3.69 -11.37 -22.29
CA ASN A 389 -4.29 -12.43 -23.09
C ASN A 389 -5.67 -12.83 -22.53
N THR A 390 -6.72 -12.13 -22.96
CA THR A 390 -8.10 -12.33 -22.45
C THR A 390 -8.55 -13.80 -22.47
N PRO A 391 -8.45 -14.57 -23.58
CA PRO A 391 -8.90 -15.97 -23.58
C PRO A 391 -8.20 -16.84 -22.53
N LEU A 392 -6.88 -16.71 -22.38
CA LEU A 392 -6.14 -17.47 -21.38
C LEU A 392 -6.45 -16.98 -19.96
N MET A 393 -6.64 -15.69 -19.75
CA MET A 393 -7.00 -15.14 -18.43
C MET A 393 -8.41 -15.57 -18.01
N THR A 394 -9.39 -15.57 -18.92
CA THR A 394 -10.73 -16.12 -18.66
C THR A 394 -10.68 -17.60 -18.29
N ALA A 395 -9.85 -18.39 -18.97
CA ALA A 395 -9.65 -19.80 -18.62
C ALA A 395 -9.02 -20.00 -17.23
N LEU A 396 -8.08 -19.12 -16.82
CA LEU A 396 -7.50 -19.14 -15.47
C LEU A 396 -8.56 -18.82 -14.42
N ALA A 397 -9.35 -17.77 -14.65
CA ALA A 397 -10.38 -17.34 -13.73
C ALA A 397 -11.47 -18.40 -13.58
N LYS A 398 -11.89 -19.04 -14.69
CA LYS A 398 -12.78 -20.21 -14.65
C LYS A 398 -12.20 -21.34 -13.80
N LEU A 399 -10.92 -21.69 -13.98
CA LEU A 399 -10.26 -22.73 -13.21
C LEU A 399 -10.32 -22.40 -11.70
N ILE A 400 -9.97 -21.18 -11.30
CA ILE A 400 -9.98 -20.78 -9.89
C ILE A 400 -11.41 -20.71 -9.33
N ALA A 401 -12.36 -20.14 -10.07
CA ALA A 401 -13.74 -19.98 -9.63
C ALA A 401 -14.47 -21.33 -9.46
N VAL A 402 -14.25 -22.27 -10.38
CA VAL A 402 -14.90 -23.59 -10.33
C VAL A 402 -14.29 -24.49 -9.25
N ASN A 403 -12.97 -24.42 -9.07
CA ASN A 403 -12.26 -25.32 -8.16
C ASN A 403 -12.08 -24.76 -6.74
N MET A 404 -12.32 -23.46 -6.53
CA MET A 404 -12.27 -22.80 -5.22
C MET A 404 -11.04 -23.20 -4.38
N PRO A 405 -9.80 -23.00 -4.90
CA PRO A 405 -8.60 -23.38 -4.17
C PRO A 405 -8.51 -22.67 -2.82
N ASP A 406 -7.89 -23.33 -1.83
CA ASP A 406 -7.66 -22.75 -0.51
C ASP A 406 -6.69 -21.56 -0.57
N LEU A 407 -5.67 -21.67 -1.44
CA LEU A 407 -4.64 -20.66 -1.61
C LEU A 407 -4.30 -20.46 -3.10
N VAL A 408 -4.42 -19.22 -3.58
CA VAL A 408 -3.94 -18.83 -4.92
C VAL A 408 -2.60 -18.12 -4.79
N LEU A 409 -1.54 -18.75 -5.32
CA LEU A 409 -0.19 -18.20 -5.32
C LEU A 409 0.19 -17.65 -6.70
N PHE A 410 0.44 -16.35 -6.74
CA PHE A 410 1.05 -15.71 -7.90
C PHE A 410 2.57 -15.92 -7.87
N VAL A 411 3.12 -16.47 -8.93
CA VAL A 411 4.57 -16.66 -9.09
C VAL A 411 5.09 -15.53 -9.97
N GLY A 412 5.92 -14.67 -9.37
CA GLY A 412 6.61 -13.57 -10.05
C GLY A 412 8.13 -13.74 -9.95
N GLU A 413 8.89 -13.13 -10.85
CA GLU A 413 10.35 -13.13 -10.78
C GLU A 413 10.88 -11.79 -10.25
N ALA A 414 11.96 -11.84 -9.49
CA ALA A 414 12.54 -10.65 -8.85
C ALA A 414 13.21 -9.70 -9.85
N LEU A 415 13.52 -10.19 -11.06
CA LEU A 415 14.08 -9.40 -12.16
C LEU A 415 13.08 -8.37 -12.71
N VAL A 416 11.78 -8.60 -12.51
CA VAL A 416 10.74 -7.75 -13.09
C VAL A 416 10.58 -6.46 -12.26
N GLY A 417 10.81 -5.32 -12.90
CA GLY A 417 10.57 -3.98 -12.34
C GLY A 417 9.12 -3.53 -12.47
N ASN A 418 8.86 -2.50 -13.28
CA ASN A 418 7.53 -1.89 -13.44
C ASN A 418 6.43 -2.88 -13.88
N GLU A 419 6.77 -3.87 -14.72
CA GLU A 419 5.82 -4.88 -15.21
C GLU A 419 5.22 -5.74 -14.09
N ALA A 420 5.87 -5.82 -12.92
CA ALA A 420 5.36 -6.60 -11.79
C ALA A 420 4.01 -6.05 -11.30
N VAL A 421 3.84 -4.74 -11.38
CA VAL A 421 2.61 -4.03 -11.02
C VAL A 421 1.50 -4.39 -12.01
N ASP A 422 1.76 -4.21 -13.31
CA ASP A 422 0.76 -4.46 -14.37
C ASP A 422 0.29 -5.91 -14.36
N GLN A 423 1.22 -6.86 -14.21
CA GLN A 423 0.91 -8.29 -14.12
C GLN A 423 -0.04 -8.59 -12.97
N LEU A 424 0.28 -8.15 -11.75
CA LEU A 424 -0.53 -8.45 -10.57
C LEU A 424 -1.91 -7.78 -10.61
N VAL A 425 -1.99 -6.54 -11.07
CA VAL A 425 -3.26 -5.81 -11.20
C VAL A 425 -4.17 -6.53 -12.18
N LYS A 426 -3.68 -6.83 -13.39
CA LYS A 426 -4.49 -7.49 -14.43
C LYS A 426 -4.84 -8.93 -14.08
N PHE A 427 -3.96 -9.66 -13.38
CA PHE A 427 -4.31 -10.99 -12.88
C PHE A 427 -5.46 -10.91 -11.87
N ASN A 428 -5.35 -10.08 -10.83
CA ASN A 428 -6.44 -9.94 -9.85
C ASN A 428 -7.73 -9.42 -10.49
N GLN A 429 -7.64 -8.47 -11.41
CA GLN A 429 -8.79 -7.95 -12.13
C GLN A 429 -9.48 -9.04 -12.96
N ALA A 430 -8.72 -9.83 -13.73
CA ALA A 430 -9.30 -10.93 -14.49
C ALA A 430 -9.97 -11.99 -13.59
N LEU A 431 -9.40 -12.29 -12.41
CA LEU A 431 -10.01 -13.19 -11.43
C LEU A 431 -11.30 -12.62 -10.84
N ALA A 432 -11.36 -11.31 -10.63
CA ALA A 432 -12.56 -10.62 -10.15
C ALA A 432 -13.66 -10.58 -11.23
N ASP A 433 -13.31 -10.12 -12.43
CA ASP A 433 -14.26 -9.84 -13.53
C ASP A 433 -14.94 -11.11 -14.06
N HIS A 434 -14.25 -12.24 -14.03
CA HIS A 434 -14.76 -13.53 -14.52
C HIS A 434 -15.22 -14.46 -13.40
N SER A 435 -15.28 -13.95 -12.16
CA SER A 435 -15.91 -14.65 -11.05
C SER A 435 -17.41 -14.34 -11.04
N MET A 436 -18.23 -15.39 -10.93
CA MET A 436 -19.68 -15.26 -10.77
C MET A 436 -20.10 -15.09 -9.29
N SER A 437 -19.14 -14.97 -8.37
CA SER A 437 -19.38 -14.81 -6.94
C SER A 437 -19.24 -13.35 -6.50
N ASP A 438 -20.11 -12.92 -5.57
CA ASP A 438 -20.04 -11.62 -4.89
C ASP A 438 -18.71 -11.38 -4.15
N LYS A 439 -18.00 -12.46 -3.81
CA LYS A 439 -16.66 -12.43 -3.21
C LYS A 439 -15.69 -13.26 -4.06
N PRO A 440 -15.09 -12.66 -5.11
CA PRO A 440 -14.19 -13.37 -6.00
C PRO A 440 -12.97 -13.91 -5.26
N ARG A 441 -12.49 -15.09 -5.67
CA ARG A 441 -11.18 -15.62 -5.23
C ARG A 441 -10.06 -14.91 -5.97
N LEU A 442 -9.35 -14.06 -5.24
CA LEU A 442 -8.21 -13.30 -5.73
C LEU A 442 -6.90 -14.03 -5.40
N ILE A 443 -5.77 -13.45 -5.79
CA ILE A 443 -4.45 -13.89 -5.36
C ILE A 443 -4.32 -13.68 -3.84
N ASP A 444 -3.89 -14.71 -3.13
CA ASP A 444 -3.75 -14.73 -1.67
C ASP A 444 -2.29 -14.55 -1.22
N GLY A 445 -1.33 -14.79 -2.11
CA GLY A 445 0.09 -14.71 -1.80
C GLY A 445 0.99 -14.77 -3.02
N ILE A 446 2.26 -14.45 -2.80
CA ILE A 446 3.27 -14.30 -3.84
C ILE A 446 4.42 -15.26 -3.60
N VAL A 447 4.87 -15.95 -4.65
CA VAL A 447 6.14 -16.66 -4.68
C VAL A 447 7.10 -15.84 -5.53
N LEU A 448 8.09 -15.22 -4.89
CA LEU A 448 9.09 -14.40 -5.56
C LEU A 448 10.29 -15.26 -5.97
N THR A 449 10.53 -15.41 -7.26
CA THR A 449 11.52 -16.35 -7.81
C THR A 449 12.73 -15.61 -8.40
N LYS A 450 13.78 -16.37 -8.76
CA LYS A 450 15.02 -15.83 -9.34
C LYS A 450 15.62 -14.73 -8.47
N PHE A 451 15.49 -14.87 -7.16
CA PHE A 451 16.01 -13.88 -6.22
C PHE A 451 17.54 -13.92 -6.17
N ASP A 452 18.13 -15.05 -6.54
CA ASP A 452 19.56 -15.27 -6.72
C ASP A 452 20.18 -14.47 -7.89
N THR A 453 19.38 -13.90 -8.80
CA THR A 453 19.89 -13.22 -10.00
C THR A 453 19.88 -11.69 -9.91
N ILE A 454 19.43 -11.11 -8.79
CA ILE A 454 19.20 -9.66 -8.67
C ILE A 454 20.16 -8.94 -7.72
N ASP A 455 21.11 -9.64 -7.09
CA ASP A 455 22.01 -9.11 -6.07
C ASP A 455 21.25 -8.28 -5.01
N ASP A 456 21.40 -6.95 -5.02
CA ASP A 456 20.76 -6.01 -4.10
C ASP A 456 19.56 -5.26 -4.70
N LYS A 457 19.20 -5.53 -5.96
CA LYS A 457 18.06 -4.93 -6.69
C LYS A 457 16.74 -5.60 -6.30
N VAL A 458 16.46 -5.62 -5.01
CA VAL A 458 15.33 -6.33 -4.38
C VAL A 458 13.98 -5.62 -4.49
N GLY A 459 13.91 -4.50 -5.22
CA GLY A 459 12.76 -3.60 -5.26
C GLY A 459 11.48 -4.21 -5.82
N ALA A 460 11.56 -5.27 -6.65
CA ALA A 460 10.40 -6.00 -7.14
C ALA A 460 9.51 -6.52 -5.99
N ALA A 461 10.13 -6.93 -4.86
CA ALA A 461 9.41 -7.39 -3.68
C ALA A 461 8.52 -6.28 -3.09
N ILE A 462 9.00 -5.03 -3.09
CA ILE A 462 8.25 -3.86 -2.62
C ILE A 462 7.09 -3.57 -3.57
N SER A 463 7.34 -3.54 -4.87
CA SER A 463 6.32 -3.21 -5.87
C SER A 463 5.15 -4.20 -5.86
N MET A 464 5.46 -5.50 -5.76
CA MET A 464 4.44 -6.55 -5.71
C MET A 464 3.59 -6.50 -4.43
N THR A 465 4.22 -6.28 -3.27
CA THR A 465 3.50 -6.25 -1.97
C THR A 465 2.73 -4.96 -1.77
N TYR A 466 3.26 -3.82 -2.22
CA TYR A 466 2.59 -2.53 -2.10
C TYR A 466 1.25 -2.49 -2.84
N ILE A 467 1.23 -2.99 -4.08
CA ILE A 467 0.04 -2.95 -4.93
C ILE A 467 -1.01 -3.96 -4.47
N THR A 468 -0.59 -5.18 -4.16
CA THR A 468 -1.54 -6.26 -3.84
C THR A 468 -1.97 -6.27 -2.38
N GLY A 469 -1.13 -5.76 -1.48
CA GLY A 469 -1.26 -5.96 -0.04
C GLY A 469 -1.06 -7.42 0.40
N GLN A 470 -0.69 -8.32 -0.51
CA GLN A 470 -0.56 -9.75 -0.25
C GLN A 470 0.87 -10.12 0.20
N PRO A 471 1.03 -11.12 1.08
CA PRO A 471 2.34 -11.61 1.51
C PRO A 471 3.17 -12.18 0.36
N ILE A 472 4.49 -11.97 0.42
CA ILE A 472 5.43 -12.89 -0.19
C ILE A 472 5.55 -14.11 0.74
N VAL A 473 4.98 -15.23 0.30
CA VAL A 473 4.92 -16.47 1.05
C VAL A 473 6.26 -17.21 0.99
N PHE A 474 6.85 -17.26 -0.21
CA PHE A 474 8.14 -17.90 -0.44
C PHE A 474 9.03 -17.08 -1.38
N VAL A 475 10.34 -17.26 -1.22
CA VAL A 475 11.39 -16.71 -2.06
C VAL A 475 12.23 -17.85 -2.64
N GLY A 476 12.22 -17.98 -3.96
CA GLY A 476 13.06 -18.92 -4.71
C GLY A 476 14.45 -18.33 -4.96
N THR A 477 15.49 -19.00 -4.47
CA THR A 477 16.89 -18.52 -4.43
C THR A 477 17.86 -19.40 -5.24
N GLY A 478 17.35 -20.03 -6.30
CA GLY A 478 18.10 -21.00 -7.11
C GLY A 478 17.19 -22.00 -7.81
N GLN A 479 17.75 -23.12 -8.28
CA GLN A 479 17.03 -24.12 -9.08
C GLN A 479 16.79 -25.45 -8.36
N THR A 480 17.45 -25.70 -7.23
CA THR A 480 17.31 -26.94 -6.45
C THR A 480 16.12 -26.88 -5.50
N TYR A 481 15.72 -28.03 -4.95
CA TYR A 481 14.59 -28.10 -4.00
C TYR A 481 14.84 -27.36 -2.68
N ASN A 482 16.11 -27.24 -2.27
CA ASN A 482 16.52 -26.53 -1.06
C ASN A 482 16.56 -25.01 -1.24
N ASP A 483 16.45 -24.51 -2.48
CA ASP A 483 16.53 -23.08 -2.79
C ASP A 483 15.18 -22.39 -2.64
N LEU A 484 14.53 -22.61 -1.50
CA LEU A 484 13.25 -22.03 -1.10
C LEU A 484 13.38 -21.45 0.32
N ARG A 485 13.04 -20.17 0.48
CA ARG A 485 13.20 -19.43 1.74
C ARG A 485 11.92 -18.67 2.09
N SER A 486 11.74 -18.36 3.36
CA SER A 486 10.78 -17.35 3.82
C SER A 486 11.35 -15.94 3.59
N LEU A 487 10.48 -14.96 3.33
CA LEU A 487 10.91 -13.56 3.22
C LEU A 487 11.32 -13.00 4.59
N ASN A 488 12.56 -12.52 4.71
CA ASN A 488 12.97 -11.67 5.83
C ASN A 488 12.84 -10.20 5.42
N ALA A 489 11.71 -9.58 5.75
CA ALA A 489 11.41 -8.19 5.40
C ALA A 489 12.52 -7.22 5.85
N ARG A 490 13.06 -7.37 7.06
CA ARG A 490 14.11 -6.46 7.58
C ARG A 490 15.41 -6.60 6.79
N ALA A 491 15.79 -7.82 6.41
CA ALA A 491 16.98 -8.05 5.60
C ALA A 491 16.82 -7.46 4.18
N VAL A 492 15.64 -7.62 3.58
CA VAL A 492 15.32 -7.04 2.27
C VAL A 492 15.38 -5.51 2.30
N VAL A 493 14.74 -4.87 3.27
CA VAL A 493 14.81 -3.41 3.41
C VAL A 493 16.24 -2.97 3.74
N GLY A 494 16.98 -3.72 4.56
CA GLY A 494 18.39 -3.42 4.84
C GLY A 494 19.25 -3.42 3.58
N ALA A 495 19.06 -4.40 2.69
CA ALA A 495 19.74 -4.47 1.40
C ALA A 495 19.30 -3.32 0.47
N LEU A 496 18.00 -3.04 0.42
CA LEU A 496 17.42 -1.96 -0.39
C LEU A 496 17.96 -0.58 0.02
N MET A 497 18.14 -0.34 1.32
CA MET A 497 18.57 0.95 1.88
C MET A 497 20.10 1.10 2.00
N LYS A 498 20.85 0.08 1.56
CA LYS A 498 22.32 0.12 1.47
C LYS A 498 22.71 0.85 0.17
N ALA A 499 23.54 1.89 0.34
CA ALA A 499 24.09 2.67 -0.77
C ALA A 499 25.05 1.83 -1.60
#